data_AF-A0A5N7ZTB8-F1
#
_entry.id   AF-A0A5N7ZTB8-F1
#
_cell.length_a   1.000
_cell.length_b   1.000
_cell.length_c   1.000
_cell.angle_alpha   90.00
_cell.angle_beta   90.00
_cell.angle_gamma   90.00
#
_symmetry.space_group_name_H-M   'P 1'
#
loop_
_entity.id
_entity.type
_entity.pdbx_description
1 polymer ?
#
loop_
_entity_poly.entity_id
_entity_poly.type
_entity_poly.pdbx_seq_one_letter_code
_entity_poly.pdbx_strand_id
1 'polypeptide(L)'
;MIRHLRLFALGACLAAGAAHAQAEPFAAARGRGELVVGVPYLAPPPEAGAKIRTPDGLDAAAAERLGQSLGLPVRLRQLSAEQ
;
A
#
# COMPACT_ATOMS: atom_id res chain seq x y z
N MET A 1 2.38 -27.45 50.46
CA MET A 1 1.74 -27.31 49.13
C MET A 1 1.48 -25.83 48.78
N ILE A 2 2.52 -24.98 48.72
CA ILE A 2 2.36 -23.54 48.37
C ILE A 2 3.61 -23.09 47.60
N ARG A 3 3.80 -23.55 46.35
CA ARG A 3 4.96 -23.13 45.53
C ARG A 3 4.69 -23.06 44.03
N HIS A 4 3.45 -22.72 43.62
CA HIS A 4 3.13 -22.58 42.20
C HIS A 4 2.34 -21.30 41.85
N LEU A 5 1.93 -20.50 42.84
CA LEU A 5 1.02 -19.36 42.64
C LEU A 5 1.74 -18.01 42.42
N ARG A 6 2.95 -18.00 41.86
CA ARG A 6 3.67 -16.76 41.54
C ARG A 6 4.14 -16.65 40.09
N LEU A 7 4.07 -17.74 39.31
CA LEU A 7 4.55 -17.72 37.92
C LEU A 7 3.51 -17.23 36.90
N PHE A 8 2.23 -17.14 37.24
CA PHE A 8 1.18 -16.79 36.28
C PHE A 8 0.88 -15.29 36.15
N ALA A 9 1.43 -14.44 37.03
CA ALA A 9 1.13 -13.01 37.00
C ALA A 9 2.01 -12.20 36.04
N LEU A 10 3.09 -12.76 35.50
CA LEU A 10 4.02 -12.02 34.62
C LEU A 10 3.66 -12.09 33.12
N GLY A 11 2.71 -12.94 32.72
CA GLY A 11 2.33 -13.11 31.31
C GLY A 11 1.34 -12.06 30.77
N ALA A 12 0.63 -11.35 31.65
CA ALA A 12 -0.46 -10.46 31.24
C ALA A 12 -0.01 -9.04 30.84
N CYS A 13 1.19 -8.60 31.23
CA CYS A 13 1.69 -7.26 30.89
C CYS A 13 2.36 -7.17 29.51
N LEU A 14 2.66 -8.31 28.86
CA LEU A 14 3.29 -8.33 27.53
C LEU A 14 2.30 -8.11 26.37
N ALA A 15 1.00 -8.23 26.61
CA ALA A 15 -0.04 -8.00 25.59
C ALA A 15 -0.55 -6.54 25.53
N ALA A 16 -0.24 -5.73 26.55
CA ALA A 16 -0.61 -4.30 26.57
C ALA A 16 0.44 -3.39 25.89
N GLY A 17 1.53 -3.98 25.41
CA GLY A 17 2.57 -3.31 24.60
C GLY A 17 2.25 -3.28 23.11
N ALA A 18 0.97 -3.29 22.72
CA ALA A 18 0.59 -2.76 21.41
C ALA A 18 0.82 -1.25 21.46
N ALA A 19 2.11 -0.90 21.41
CA ALA A 19 2.58 0.43 21.11
C ALA A 19 1.71 0.96 19.99
N HIS A 20 1.28 2.20 20.15
CA HIS A 20 0.68 3.01 19.11
C HIS A 20 1.72 3.14 17.99
N ALA A 21 1.95 2.06 17.24
CA ALA A 21 2.82 2.03 16.10
C ALA A 21 2.12 2.96 15.12
N GLN A 22 2.65 4.18 14.98
CA GLN A 22 2.33 5.05 13.88
C GLN A 22 2.35 4.17 12.63
N ALA A 23 1.18 4.02 12.00
CA ALA A 23 1.03 3.12 10.88
C ALA A 23 2.12 3.50 9.87
N GLU A 24 3.07 2.58 9.66
CA GLU A 24 4.15 2.80 8.72
C GLU A 24 3.51 3.21 7.38
N PRO A 25 3.91 4.36 6.81
CA PRO A 25 3.30 4.83 5.59
C PRO A 25 3.46 3.75 4.53
N PHE A 26 2.36 3.45 3.82
CA PHE A 26 2.32 2.40 2.81
C PHE A 26 2.65 0.98 3.33
N ALA A 27 2.50 0.68 4.63
CA ALA A 27 2.72 -0.67 5.17
C ALA A 27 1.96 -1.76 4.41
N ALA A 28 0.71 -1.47 4.01
CA ALA A 28 -0.09 -2.40 3.21
C ALA A 28 0.49 -2.64 1.80
N ALA A 29 1.07 -1.60 1.17
CA ALA A 29 1.71 -1.73 -0.13
C ALA A 29 3.00 -2.54 -0.04
N ARG A 30 3.81 -2.27 0.99
CA ARG A 30 5.02 -3.06 1.28
C ARG A 30 4.68 -4.53 1.59
N GLY A 31 3.67 -4.78 2.41
CA GLY A 31 3.21 -6.14 2.73
C GLY A 31 2.72 -6.91 1.50
N ARG A 32 2.16 -6.23 0.49
CA ARG A 32 1.81 -6.82 -0.80
C ARG A 32 3.00 -6.93 -1.77
N GLY A 33 4.06 -6.14 -1.56
CA GLY A 33 5.16 -5.99 -2.51
C GLY A 33 4.82 -5.12 -3.73
N GLU A 34 3.70 -4.40 -3.73
CA GLU A 34 3.30 -3.50 -4.83
C GLU A 34 2.50 -2.28 -4.34
N LEU A 35 2.70 -1.14 -5.02
CA LEU A 35 1.91 0.07 -4.86
C LEU A 35 0.79 0.11 -5.90
N VAL A 36 -0.46 0.09 -5.44
CA VAL A 36 -1.64 0.25 -6.31
C VAL A 36 -2.15 1.67 -6.19
N VAL A 37 -2.24 2.39 -7.32
CA VAL A 37 -2.69 3.78 -7.37
C VAL A 37 -3.99 3.87 -8.17
N GLY A 38 -5.02 4.42 -7.54
CA GLY A 38 -6.30 4.72 -8.18
C GLY A 38 -6.17 5.97 -9.07
N VAL A 39 -6.61 5.89 -10.32
CA VAL A 39 -6.66 7.01 -11.25
C VAL A 39 -8.06 7.12 -11.87
N PRO A 40 -8.56 8.32 -12.19
CA PRO A 40 -9.91 8.48 -12.76
C PRO A 40 -10.01 7.94 -14.20
N TYR A 41 -8.89 7.99 -14.92
CA TYR A 41 -8.80 7.51 -16.30
C TYR A 41 -7.48 6.80 -16.53
N LEU A 42 -7.56 5.60 -17.10
CA LEU A 42 -6.39 4.87 -17.59
C LEU A 42 -6.53 4.73 -19.09
N ALA A 43 -5.56 5.25 -19.84
CA ALA A 43 -5.58 5.15 -21.30
C ALA A 43 -5.53 3.66 -21.71
N PRO A 44 -6.40 3.22 -22.64
CA PRO A 44 -6.39 1.86 -23.12
C PRO A 44 -5.07 1.53 -23.85
N PRO A 45 -4.65 0.25 -23.88
CA PRO A 45 -3.48 -0.17 -24.63
C PRO A 45 -3.58 0.26 -26.11
N PRO A 46 -2.46 0.66 -26.74
CA PRO A 46 -2.48 1.09 -28.13
C PRO A 46 -2.84 -0.06 -29.07
N GLU A 47 -3.85 0.15 -29.92
CA GLU A 47 -4.25 -0.79 -30.96
C GLU A 47 -3.57 -0.48 -32.31
N ALA A 48 -3.37 -1.50 -33.13
CA ALA A 48 -2.73 -1.34 -34.44
C ALA A 48 -3.56 -0.41 -35.35
N GLY A 49 -2.91 0.60 -35.92
CA GLY A 49 -3.56 1.60 -36.78
C GLY A 49 -4.28 2.72 -36.01
N ALA A 50 -4.32 2.67 -34.67
CA ALA A 50 -4.85 3.77 -33.88
C ALA A 50 -3.89 4.98 -33.94
N LYS A 51 -4.46 6.19 -34.04
CA LYS A 51 -3.68 7.41 -33.86
C LYS A 51 -3.28 7.50 -32.39
N ILE A 52 -2.02 7.18 -32.09
CA ILE A 52 -1.49 7.27 -30.73
C ILE A 52 -1.49 8.75 -30.33
N ARG A 53 -2.37 9.09 -29.39
CA ARG A 53 -2.28 10.36 -28.66
C ARG A 53 -1.30 10.16 -27.53
N THR A 54 -0.38 11.10 -27.34
CA THR A 54 0.42 11.14 -26.12
C THR A 54 -0.55 11.11 -24.94
N PRO A 55 -0.40 10.17 -23.99
CA PRO A 55 -1.23 10.18 -22.81
C PRO A 55 -0.99 11.49 -22.05
N ASP A 56 -1.95 12.41 -22.14
CA ASP A 56 -1.96 13.67 -21.40
C ASP A 56 -2.36 13.37 -19.96
N GLY A 57 -1.40 13.45 -19.03
CA GLY A 57 -1.67 13.24 -17.61
C GLY A 57 -0.41 13.13 -16.77
N LEU A 58 -0.40 13.77 -15.61
CA LEU A 58 0.69 13.69 -14.64
C LEU A 58 0.62 12.40 -13.80
N ASP A 59 -0.57 11.83 -13.64
CA ASP A 59 -0.86 10.78 -12.66
C ASP A 59 0.05 9.56 -12.82
N ALA A 60 0.21 9.06 -14.04
CA ALA A 60 1.04 7.89 -14.32
C ALA A 60 2.52 8.17 -13.98
N ALA A 61 3.04 9.32 -14.39
CA ALA A 61 4.42 9.72 -14.12
C ALA A 61 4.65 9.96 -12.61
N ALA A 62 3.71 10.61 -11.93
CA ALA A 62 3.78 10.85 -10.49
C ALA A 62 3.72 9.54 -9.69
N ALA A 63 2.82 8.63 -10.05
CA ALA A 63 2.70 7.32 -9.44
C ALA A 63 3.98 6.49 -9.63
N GLU A 64 4.56 6.51 -10.83
CA GLU A 64 5.82 5.84 -11.12
C GLU A 64 6.96 6.39 -10.27
N ARG A 65 7.09 7.72 -10.18
CA ARG A 65 8.10 8.37 -9.33
C ARG A 65 7.93 8.03 -7.85
N LEU A 66 6.68 7.93 -7.38
CA LEU A 66 6.37 7.50 -6.01
C LEU A 66 6.75 6.03 -5.78
N GLY A 67 6.49 5.14 -6.74
CA GLY A 67 6.95 3.75 -6.65
C GLY A 67 8.46 3.64 -6.58
N GLN A 68 9.18 4.40 -7.43
CA GLN A 68 10.64 4.46 -7.43
C GLN A 68 11.19 4.92 -6.07
N SER A 69 10.61 5.96 -5.47
CA SER A 69 11.06 6.45 -4.15
C SER A 69 10.76 5.47 -3.02
N LEU A 70 9.70 4.67 -3.16
CA LEU A 70 9.34 3.62 -2.20
C LEU A 70 10.03 2.27 -2.46
N GLY A 71 10.73 2.11 -3.59
CA GLY A 71 11.31 0.84 -4.00
C GLY A 71 10.27 -0.24 -4.32
N LEU A 72 9.06 0.17 -4.76
CA LEU A 72 7.94 -0.74 -5.03
C LEU A 72 7.51 -0.64 -6.51
N PRO A 73 7.14 -1.77 -7.14
CA PRO A 73 6.48 -1.74 -8.43
C PRO A 73 5.11 -1.05 -8.33
N VAL A 74 4.69 -0.39 -9.41
CA VAL A 74 3.46 0.40 -9.45
C VAL A 74 2.45 -0.21 -10.39
N ARG A 75 1.20 -0.30 -9.94
CA ARG A 75 0.05 -0.69 -10.74
C ARG A 75 -1.02 0.40 -10.69
N LEU A 76 -1.39 0.92 -11.86
CA LEU A 76 -2.51 1.85 -11.96
C LEU A 76 -3.82 1.07 -12.04
N ARG A 77 -4.84 1.56 -11.32
CA ARG A 77 -6.20 1.03 -11.35
C ARG A 77 -7.15 2.16 -11.64
N GLN A 78 -7.98 2.02 -12.67
CA GLN A 78 -9.04 2.98 -12.90
C GLN A 78 -10.14 2.84 -11.83
N LEU A 79 -10.53 3.94 -11.20
CA LEU A 79 -11.63 4.03 -10.23
C LEU A 79 -12.71 4.99 -10.75
N SER A 80 -13.98 4.72 -10.43
CA SER A 80 -15.05 5.68 -10.67
C SER A 80 -15.00 6.79 -9.62
N ALA A 81 -15.64 7.94 -9.90
CA ALA A 81 -15.68 9.09 -8.98
C ALA A 81 -16.39 8.80 -7.64
N GLU A 82 -17.01 7.64 -7.50
CA GLU A 82 -17.79 7.21 -6.33
C GLU A 82 -16.99 6.32 -5.37
N GLN A 83 -15.74 5.98 -5.72
CA GLN A 83 -14.83 5.10 -4.96
C GLN A 83 -13.68 5.89 -4.36
#